data_AF-X1H5X2-F1
#
_entry.id   AF-X1H5X2-F1
#
_cell.length_a   1.000
_cell.length_b   1.000
_cell.length_c   1.000
_cell.angle_alpha   90.00
_cell.angle_beta   90.00
_cell.angle_gamma   90.00
#
_symmetry.space_group_name_H-M   'P 1'
#
loop_
_entity.id
_entity.type
_entity.pdbx_description
1 polymer ?
#
loop_
_entity_poly.entity_id
_entity_poly.type
_entity_poly.pdbx_seq_one_letter_code
_entity_poly.pdbx_strand_id
1 'polypeptide(L)'
;MISTDPWIWLSALLSLSCFSLLYGDNKFFRWAETTYTASVVGHSVVTGVLTLRDRLYPLYTGEKFLLIIPAILGVLSMFVVWRKYAWMASVSMAVLVGVGTGISMRTLMGTDIIGNTRAVIGEAL
;
A
#
# COMPACT_ATOMS: atom_id res chain seq x y z
N MET A 1 20.99 -28.23 -5.46
CA MET A 1 20.82 -28.57 -4.03
C MET A 1 19.37 -28.26 -3.70
N ILE A 2 18.55 -29.24 -3.34
CA ILE A 2 17.14 -29.00 -3.02
C ILE A 2 17.06 -28.35 -1.64
N SER A 3 16.36 -27.22 -1.52
CA SER A 3 16.19 -26.59 -0.20
C SER A 3 15.20 -27.39 0.64
N THR A 4 15.51 -27.63 1.91
CA THR A 4 14.66 -28.36 2.87
C THR A 4 13.74 -27.41 3.66
N ASP A 5 13.89 -26.10 3.50
CA ASP A 5 13.06 -25.15 4.25
C ASP A 5 11.63 -25.08 3.71
N PRO A 6 10.61 -25.33 4.54
CA PRO A 6 9.21 -25.36 4.10
C PRO A 6 8.73 -24.00 3.57
N TRP A 7 9.36 -22.90 3.99
CA TRP A 7 9.04 -21.56 3.52
C TRP A 7 9.40 -21.32 2.05
N ILE A 8 10.51 -21.90 1.59
CA ILE A 8 10.97 -21.76 0.20
C ILE A 8 10.04 -22.51 -0.74
N TRP A 9 9.54 -23.67 -0.31
CA TRP A 9 8.51 -24.42 -1.04
C TRP A 9 7.18 -23.70 -1.10
N LEU A 10 6.75 -23.08 0.00
CA LEU A 10 5.53 -22.27 0.03
C LEU A 10 5.64 -21.07 -0.92
N SER A 11 6.77 -20.34 -0.89
CA SER A 11 7.03 -19.23 -1.82
C SER A 11 7.03 -19.70 -3.27
N ALA A 12 7.69 -20.83 -3.58
CA ALA A 12 7.71 -21.40 -4.92
C ALA A 12 6.30 -21.77 -5.42
N LEU A 13 5.47 -22.37 -4.55
CA LEU A 13 4.08 -22.70 -4.86
C LEU A 13 3.22 -21.44 -5.12
N LEU A 14 3.41 -20.39 -4.33
CA LEU A 14 2.73 -19.11 -4.54
C LEU A 14 3.16 -18.46 -5.85
N SER A 15 4.45 -18.48 -6.18
CA SER A 15 4.96 -17.96 -7.45
C SER A 15 4.40 -18.73 -8.65
N LEU A 16 4.35 -20.07 -8.58
CA LEU A 16 3.69 -20.90 -9.60
C LEU A 16 2.19 -20.60 -9.70
N SER A 17 1.53 -20.37 -8.58
CA SER A 17 0.11 -19.99 -8.55
C SER A 17 -0.12 -18.65 -9.25
N CYS A 18 0.77 -17.67 -9.10
CA CYS A 18 0.74 -16.42 -9.87
C CYS A 18 0.97 -16.66 -11.37
N PHE A 19 1.91 -17.53 -11.76
CA PHE A 19 2.12 -17.84 -13.18
C PHE A 19 0.92 -18.56 -13.82
N SER A 20 0.06 -19.20 -13.03
CA SER A 20 -1.20 -19.78 -13.51
C SER A 20 -2.17 -18.75 -14.11
N LEU A 21 -1.95 -17.44 -13.88
CA LEU A 21 -2.65 -16.36 -14.59
C LEU A 21 -2.55 -16.49 -16.11
N LEU A 22 -1.42 -16.97 -16.62
CA LEU A 22 -1.15 -17.05 -18.06
C LEU A 22 -2.02 -18.12 -18.75
N TYR A 23 -2.56 -19.08 -17.99
CA TYR A 23 -3.34 -20.21 -18.49
C TYR A 23 -4.87 -20.03 -18.33
N GLY A 24 -5.30 -18.91 -17.75
CA GLY A 24 -6.70 -18.60 -17.48
C GLY A 24 -7.11 -18.74 -16.01
N ASP A 25 -8.34 -18.29 -15.72
CA ASP A 25 -8.93 -18.20 -14.36
C ASP A 25 -9.14 -19.58 -13.75
N ASN A 26 -8.11 -20.11 -13.09
CA ASN A 26 -8.13 -21.43 -12.47
C ASN A 26 -8.32 -21.30 -10.94
N LYS A 27 -8.97 -22.29 -10.30
CA LYS A 27 -9.29 -22.23 -8.85
C LYS A 27 -8.07 -21.97 -7.97
N PHE A 28 -6.90 -22.46 -8.41
CA PHE A 28 -5.61 -22.26 -7.74
C PHE A 28 -5.16 -20.81 -7.73
N PHE A 29 -5.31 -20.11 -8.86
CA PHE A 29 -4.98 -18.69 -8.95
C PHE A 29 -5.92 -17.86 -8.07
N ARG A 30 -7.23 -18.12 -8.13
CA ARG A 30 -8.22 -17.39 -7.32
C ARG A 30 -8.00 -17.54 -5.80
N TRP A 31 -7.50 -18.70 -5.35
CA TRP A 31 -7.12 -18.91 -3.95
C TRP A 31 -5.89 -18.08 -3.55
N ALA A 32 -4.85 -18.05 -4.39
CA ALA A 32 -3.66 -17.23 -4.18
C ALA A 32 -4.00 -15.73 -4.16
N GLU A 33 -4.83 -15.28 -5.10
CA GLU A 33 -5.31 -13.89 -5.18
C GLU A 33 -6.10 -13.49 -3.94
N THR A 34 -7.02 -14.36 -3.48
CA THR A 34 -7.83 -14.09 -2.28
C THR A 34 -6.96 -14.02 -1.03
N THR A 35 -5.98 -14.92 -0.89
CA THR A 35 -5.06 -14.94 0.26
C THR A 35 -4.16 -13.70 0.29
N TYR A 36 -3.64 -13.31 -0.87
CA TYR A 36 -2.84 -12.10 -1.03
C TYR A 36 -3.66 -10.86 -0.67
N THR A 37 -4.84 -10.72 -1.27
CA THR A 37 -5.71 -9.55 -1.04
C THR A 37 -6.19 -9.48 0.40
N ALA A 38 -6.53 -10.62 1.03
CA ALA A 38 -6.89 -10.68 2.45
C ALA A 38 -5.74 -10.22 3.37
N SER A 39 -4.50 -10.61 3.06
CA SER A 39 -3.32 -10.20 3.81
C SER A 39 -3.06 -8.70 3.70
N VAL A 40 -3.18 -8.15 2.48
CA VAL A 40 -3.05 -6.70 2.22
C VAL A 40 -4.14 -5.91 2.95
N VAL A 41 -5.39 -6.37 2.89
CA VAL A 41 -6.52 -5.73 3.59
C VAL A 41 -6.32 -5.80 5.10
N GLY A 42 -5.93 -6.95 5.65
CA GLY A 42 -5.65 -7.10 7.09
C GLY A 42 -4.54 -6.17 7.57
N HIS A 43 -3.43 -6.11 6.84
CA HIS A 43 -2.33 -5.19 7.16
C HIS A 43 -2.76 -3.71 7.09
N SER A 44 -3.54 -3.35 6.06
CA SER A 44 -4.05 -1.98 5.88
C SER A 44 -4.98 -1.56 7.01
N VAL A 45 -5.80 -2.48 7.53
CA VAL A 45 -6.68 -2.21 8.68
C VAL A 45 -5.86 -1.97 9.95
N VAL A 46 -4.89 -2.83 10.25
CA VAL A 46 -4.05 -2.69 11.46
C VAL A 46 -3.24 -1.39 11.44
N THR A 47 -2.58 -1.10 10.32
CA THR A 47 -1.82 0.15 10.16
C THR A 47 -2.73 1.37 10.21
N GLY A 48 -3.94 1.29 9.65
CA GLY A 48 -4.97 2.32 9.77
C GLY A 48 -5.35 2.61 11.22
N VAL A 49 -5.60 1.56 12.03
CA VAL A 49 -5.97 1.71 13.45
C VAL A 49 -4.82 2.29 14.28
N LEU A 50 -3.58 1.81 14.08
CA LEU A 50 -2.40 2.34 14.77
C LEU A 50 -2.18 3.82 14.41
N THR A 51 -2.26 4.15 13.13
CA THR A 51 -2.14 5.53 12.65
C THR A 51 -3.24 6.44 13.22
N LEU A 52 -4.46 5.92 13.37
CA LEU A 52 -5.56 6.66 14.00
C LEU A 52 -5.25 6.94 15.47
N ARG A 53 -4.75 5.94 16.20
CA ARG A 53 -4.36 6.08 17.61
C ARG A 53 -3.23 7.10 17.79
N ASP A 54 -2.16 7.00 16.99
CA ASP A 54 -1.02 7.92 17.06
C ASP A 54 -1.39 9.36 16.65
N ARG A 55 -2.35 9.54 15.73
CA ARG A 55 -2.81 10.87 15.30
C ARG A 55 -3.88 11.49 16.21
N LEU A 56 -4.66 10.68 16.93
CA LEU A 56 -5.65 11.15 17.89
C LEU A 56 -5.05 11.49 19.26
N TYR A 57 -3.96 10.84 19.65
CA TYR A 57 -3.23 11.14 20.90
C TYR A 57 -2.80 12.61 21.04
N PRO A 58 -2.20 13.29 20.03
CA PRO A 58 -1.85 14.70 20.11
C PRO A 58 -3.06 15.67 20.07
N LEU A 59 -4.27 15.17 19.81
CA LEU A 59 -5.49 16.00 19.82
C LEU A 59 -5.90 16.38 21.25
N TYR A 60 -5.53 15.57 22.24
CA TYR A 60 -5.80 15.84 23.65
C TYR A 60 -4.81 16.83 24.28
N THR A 61 -3.66 17.07 23.65
CA THR A 61 -2.58 17.94 24.17
C THR A 61 -2.64 19.38 23.66
N GLY A 62 -3.60 19.72 22.78
CA GLY A 62 -4.04 21.10 22.55
C GLY A 62 -3.25 22.00 21.58
N GLU A 63 -2.20 21.55 20.90
CA GLU A 63 -1.36 22.48 20.11
C GLU A 63 -1.64 22.58 18.59
N LYS A 64 -2.44 21.69 17.97
CA LYS A 64 -2.57 21.70 16.49
C LYS A 64 -3.96 21.38 15.96
N PHE A 65 -4.79 22.42 15.77
CA PHE A 65 -6.08 22.38 15.05
C PHE A 65 -5.98 21.84 13.61
N LEU A 66 -4.78 21.82 13.02
CA LEU A 66 -4.53 21.30 11.66
C LEU A 66 -4.68 19.76 11.54
N LEU A 67 -4.66 19.02 12.66
CA LEU A 67 -4.82 17.56 12.71
C LEU A 67 -6.29 17.09 12.66
N ILE A 68 -7.26 18.01 12.66
CA ILE A 68 -8.69 17.70 12.50
C ILE A 68 -8.99 17.18 11.09
N ILE A 69 -8.32 17.74 10.06
CA ILE A 69 -8.51 17.35 8.66
C ILE A 69 -8.21 15.86 8.43
N PRO A 70 -7.03 15.32 8.84
CA PRO A 70 -6.75 13.89 8.71
C PRO A 70 -7.62 13.00 9.61
N ALA A 71 -8.14 13.51 10.74
CA ALA A 71 -9.09 12.75 11.57
C ALA A 71 -10.45 12.59 10.88
N ILE A 72 -10.97 13.64 10.24
CA ILE A 72 -12.20 13.60 9.45
C ILE A 72 -12.02 12.68 8.23
N LEU A 73 -10.89 12.78 7.52
CA LEU A 73 -10.53 11.86 6.42
C LEU A 73 -10.40 10.40 6.88
N GLY A 74 -9.88 10.15 8.09
CA GLY A 74 -9.80 8.81 8.68
C GLY A 74 -11.18 8.22 8.96
N VAL A 75 -12.09 8.99 9.54
CA VAL A 75 -13.49 8.59 9.78
C VAL A 75 -14.22 8.37 8.46
N LEU A 76 -13.98 9.22 7.45
CA LEU A 76 -14.51 9.06 6.09
C LEU A 76 -14.04 7.76 5.42
N SER A 77 -12.81 7.32 5.68
CA SER A 77 -12.26 6.08 5.13
C SER A 77 -12.95 4.83 5.68
N MET A 78 -13.46 4.86 6.92
CA MET A 78 -14.19 3.73 7.50
C MET A 78 -15.55 3.45 6.83
N PHE A 79 -16.12 4.42 6.12
CA PHE A 79 -17.36 4.23 5.36
C PHE A 79 -17.20 3.39 4.08
N VAL A 80 -15.99 2.93 3.74
CA VAL A 80 -15.75 2.06 2.56
C VAL A 80 -16.53 0.74 2.64
N VAL A 81 -16.87 0.30 3.85
CA VAL A 81 -17.62 -0.96 4.08
C VAL A 81 -19.09 -0.85 3.64
N TRP A 82 -19.65 0.36 3.58
CA TRP A 82 -21.05 0.55 3.21
C TRP A 82 -21.17 1.04 1.75
N ARG A 83 -21.68 0.18 0.86
CA ARG A 83 -21.92 0.48 -0.57
C ARG A 83 -22.67 1.80 -0.82
N LYS A 84 -23.50 2.25 0.13
CA LYS A 84 -24.29 3.49 0.04
C LYS A 84 -23.47 4.76 0.30
N TYR A 85 -22.35 4.67 1.04
CA TYR A 85 -21.48 5.80 1.38
C TYR A 85 -20.08 5.70 0.75
N ALA A 86 -19.87 4.73 -0.15
CA ALA A 86 -18.61 4.51 -0.85
C ALA A 86 -18.08 5.77 -1.57
N TRP A 87 -18.96 6.70 -1.98
CA TRP A 87 -18.55 7.96 -2.62
C TRP A 87 -17.75 8.89 -1.69
N MET A 88 -18.06 8.89 -0.37
CA MET A 88 -17.28 9.64 0.63
C MET A 88 -15.90 9.02 0.87
N ALA A 89 -15.79 7.70 0.75
CA ALA A 89 -14.49 7.01 0.82
C ALA A 89 -13.63 7.30 -0.43
N SER A 90 -14.24 7.48 -1.60
CA SER A 90 -13.52 7.86 -2.83
C SER A 90 -12.79 9.20 -2.72
N VAL A 91 -13.34 10.19 -2.00
CA VAL A 91 -12.65 11.47 -1.75
C VAL A 91 -11.38 11.26 -0.92
N SER A 92 -11.46 10.41 0.11
CA SER A 92 -10.32 10.07 0.95
C SER A 92 -9.25 9.30 0.16
N MET A 93 -9.66 8.38 -0.69
CA MET A 93 -8.77 7.67 -1.61
C MET A 93 -8.13 8.60 -2.64
N ALA A 94 -8.86 9.59 -3.18
CA ALA A 94 -8.30 10.57 -4.12
C ALA A 94 -7.21 11.42 -3.46
N VAL A 95 -7.39 11.81 -2.19
CA VAL A 95 -6.36 12.52 -1.41
C VAL A 95 -5.15 11.63 -1.15
N LEU A 96 -5.37 10.36 -0.77
CA LEU A 96 -4.30 9.37 -0.56
C LEU A 96 -3.46 9.19 -1.84
N VAL A 97 -4.13 8.97 -2.98
CA VAL A 97 -3.50 8.79 -4.29
C VAL A 97 -2.83 10.08 -4.75
N GLY A 98 -3.42 11.25 -4.51
CA GLY A 98 -2.81 12.54 -4.85
C GLY A 98 -1.52 12.80 -4.08
N VAL A 99 -1.51 12.56 -2.77
CA VAL A 99 -0.32 12.70 -1.93
C VAL A 99 0.73 11.65 -2.32
N GLY A 100 0.31 10.39 -2.50
CA GLY A 100 1.21 9.30 -2.92
C GLY A 100 1.88 9.60 -4.26
N THR A 101 1.10 9.98 -5.27
CA THR A 101 1.60 10.37 -6.59
C THR A 101 2.54 11.58 -6.50
N GLY A 102 2.22 12.59 -5.68
CA GLY A 102 3.07 13.76 -5.50
C GLY A 102 4.42 13.46 -4.85
N ILE A 103 4.47 12.53 -3.90
CA ILE A 103 5.72 12.07 -3.28
C ILE A 103 6.52 11.24 -4.29
N SER A 104 5.89 10.26 -4.92
CA SER A 104 6.54 9.40 -5.92
C SER A 104 7.12 10.20 -7.08
N MET A 105 6.40 11.22 -7.57
CA MET A 105 6.90 12.07 -8.65
C MET A 105 8.20 12.78 -8.27
N ARG A 106 8.30 13.31 -7.04
CA ARG A 106 9.54 13.94 -6.57
C ARG A 106 10.68 12.93 -6.44
N THR A 107 10.40 11.73 -5.94
CA THR A 107 11.41 10.68 -5.81
C THR A 107 11.93 10.22 -7.17
N LEU A 108 11.04 9.98 -8.14
CA LEU A 108 11.41 9.61 -9.51
C LEU A 108 12.30 10.69 -10.15
N MET A 109 11.95 11.97 -10.01
CA MET A 109 12.79 13.05 -10.55
C MET A 109 14.19 13.09 -9.90
N GLY A 110 14.28 12.87 -8.58
CA GLY A 110 15.57 12.84 -7.88
C GLY A 110 16.42 11.62 -8.23
N THR A 111 15.82 10.45 -8.35
CA THR A 111 16.55 9.19 -8.57
C THR A 111 16.83 8.92 -10.04
N ASP A 112 15.83 9.09 -10.92
CA ASP A 112 15.98 8.76 -12.33
C ASP A 112 16.75 9.83 -13.12
N ILE A 113 16.65 11.11 -12.74
CA ILE A 113 17.35 12.17 -13.48
C ILE A 113 18.70 12.43 -12.83
N ILE A 114 18.72 12.76 -11.53
CA ILE A 114 19.98 13.13 -10.86
C ILE A 114 20.81 11.89 -10.53
N GLY A 115 20.18 10.81 -10.08
CA GLY A 115 20.86 9.54 -9.80
C GLY A 115 21.50 8.92 -11.05
N ASN A 116 20.75 8.77 -12.14
CA ASN A 116 21.30 8.20 -13.37
C ASN A 116 22.37 9.09 -14.01
N THR A 117 22.18 10.43 -14.02
CA THR A 117 23.21 11.32 -14.58
C THR A 117 24.52 11.23 -13.79
N ARG A 118 24.45 11.14 -12.45
CA ARG A 118 25.64 10.94 -11.60
C ARG A 118 26.27 9.56 -11.80
N ALA A 119 25.47 8.52 -12.04
CA ALA A 119 25.97 7.18 -12.33
C ALA A 119 26.76 7.15 -13.65
N VAL A 120 26.20 7.72 -14.73
CA VAL A 120 26.87 7.78 -16.04
C VAL A 120 28.18 8.57 -15.99
N ILE A 121 28.21 9.69 -15.24
CA ILE A 121 29.44 10.48 -15.07
C ILE A 121 30.48 9.72 -14.25
N GLY A 122 30.04 8.94 -13.25
CA GLY A 122 30.93 8.12 -12.41
C GLY A 122 31.52 6.91 -13.12
N GLU A 123 30.82 6.35 -14.12
CA GLU A 123 31.35 5.25 -14.95
C GLU A 123 32.33 5.74 -16.04
N ALA A 124 32.27 7.02 -16.38
CA ALA A 124 33.10 7.62 -17.44
C ALA A 124 34.48 8.12 -16.97
N LEU A 125 34.79 8.04 -15.66
CA LEU A 125 35.99 8.58 -15.02
C LEU A 125 36.79 7.46 -14.34
#